data_AF-A0A9E3UPR3-F1
#
_entry.id   AF-A0A9E3UPR3-F1
#
_cell.length_a   1.000
_cell.length_b   1.000
_cell.length_c   1.000
_cell.angle_alpha   90.00
_cell.angle_beta   90.00
_cell.angle_gamma   90.00
#
_symmetry.space_group_name_H-M   'P 1'
#
loop_
_entity.id
_entity.type
_entity.pdbx_description
1 polymer ?
#
loop_
_entity_poly.entity_id
_entity_poly.type
_entity_poly.pdbx_seq_one_letter_code
_entity_poly.pdbx_strand_id
1 'polypeptide(L)'
;MARPDLIVAVLIASGAAIGIARLLRIRRDTRALLLAALMLASAALLYLTLVPPRLPVAGETLVVATAQAPRTIPVASGERLVALPEAPAIVGAERVPDLATALRRYRQVARIRIVGRGLTARDRGDDAGVPVAFRPMPAPAGLTMLDPPGDTAAGGVFTLAGETQGVSGGSVELLDPAGRRIDQRRIGADGRFTMGGTARAPGLALFTLRLRDAGKAIVAETPVPLRTRARRPVRVLLVGAPAPETKYLRRWAEDSGIDLVSRLDAGGGVQLGSAPVGMDAASLRRFDAMIVDDRALDRLGGARSGITSAVAGGMGLIIRMTGPATAAARREWQGMGIAVAGGDETGPVALPALAGDAEALASRRGPGSADVAADINTIDDPAPELGRWTVRAGPDIVPAVRDDNGAMLAGWRQRGQGRVALWTVADSFALVLGGQAERYYQWWSDTLSAVVRPDPDFRPDLPALPRAGERIAICGLTGSPRVTTADGADVALAIDPAAGGRGCAAYWPAAAGVHVVVQPSKAGPRTFPFSVLNASAMATARMRETGDATARWAERQRAEGRTARQDRRGPAWPWFLAWLLVSAALWVGERRWRRTG
;
A
#
# COMPACT_ATOMS: atom_id res chain seq x y z
N MET A 1 -39.39 3.59 34.67
CA MET A 1 -40.10 4.83 35.08
C MET A 1 -41.25 5.06 34.12
N ALA A 2 -42.50 5.06 34.60
CA ALA A 2 -43.67 5.32 33.76
C ALA A 2 -43.57 6.74 33.16
N ARG A 3 -43.85 6.88 31.85
CA ARG A 3 -43.85 8.20 31.19
C ARG A 3 -44.95 9.06 31.83
N PRO A 4 -44.66 10.28 32.31
CA PRO A 4 -45.64 11.14 32.98
C PRO A 4 -46.88 11.41 32.11
N ASP A 5 -46.70 11.49 30.79
CA ASP A 5 -47.77 11.65 29.80
C ASP A 5 -48.80 10.52 29.88
N LEU A 6 -48.35 9.30 30.18
CA LEU A 6 -49.18 8.09 30.25
C LEU A 6 -50.01 8.06 31.55
N ILE A 7 -49.45 8.56 32.65
CA ILE A 7 -50.16 8.72 33.92
C ILE A 7 -51.27 9.77 33.77
N VAL A 8 -50.97 10.90 33.13
CA VAL A 8 -51.96 11.97 32.86
C VAL A 8 -53.08 11.44 31.97
N ALA A 9 -52.76 10.70 30.90
CA ALA A 9 -53.77 10.07 30.04
C ALA A 9 -54.69 9.12 30.80
N VAL A 10 -54.14 8.25 31.66
CA VAL A 10 -54.91 7.28 32.45
C VAL A 10 -55.83 7.98 33.44
N LEU A 11 -55.36 9.01 34.15
CA LEU A 11 -56.18 9.76 35.11
C LEU A 11 -57.35 10.47 34.42
N ILE A 12 -57.10 11.14 33.29
CA ILE A 12 -58.14 11.84 32.54
C ILE A 12 -59.16 10.85 31.96
N ALA A 13 -58.70 9.74 31.37
CA ALA A 13 -59.57 8.71 30.82
C ALA A 13 -60.43 8.04 31.90
N SER A 14 -59.85 7.74 33.07
CA SER A 14 -60.57 7.16 34.20
C SER A 14 -61.65 8.10 34.73
N GLY A 15 -61.33 9.39 34.89
CA GLY A 15 -62.31 10.40 35.30
C GLY A 15 -63.47 10.54 34.31
N ALA A 16 -63.17 10.59 33.01
CA ALA A 16 -64.17 10.63 31.95
C ALA A 16 -65.05 9.38 31.95
N ALA A 17 -64.47 8.18 32.08
CA ALA A 17 -65.18 6.92 32.10
C ALA A 17 -66.13 6.79 33.31
N ILE A 18 -65.69 7.20 34.50
CA ILE A 18 -66.54 7.22 35.71
C ILE A 18 -67.71 8.20 35.52
N GLY A 19 -67.44 9.39 34.99
CA GLY A 19 -68.47 10.39 34.70
C GLY A 19 -69.53 9.89 33.72
N ILE A 20 -69.09 9.27 32.61
CA ILE A 20 -69.97 8.69 31.59
C ILE A 20 -70.75 7.50 32.15
N ALA A 21 -70.11 6.61 32.91
CA ALA A 21 -70.78 5.45 33.52
C ALA A 21 -71.87 5.89 34.51
N ARG A 22 -71.60 6.92 35.32
CA ARG A 22 -72.61 7.51 36.23
C ARG A 22 -73.78 8.10 35.45
N LEU A 23 -73.50 8.85 34.38
CA LEU A 23 -74.52 9.46 33.53
C LEU A 23 -75.44 8.42 32.86
N LEU A 24 -74.84 7.41 32.23
CA LEU A 24 -75.56 6.34 31.52
C LEU A 24 -76.28 5.35 32.44
N ARG A 25 -75.94 5.33 33.73
CA ARG A 25 -76.66 4.55 34.75
C ARG A 25 -77.95 5.24 35.22
N ILE A 26 -78.01 6.57 35.12
CA ILE A 26 -79.18 7.36 35.51
C ILE A 26 -80.23 7.37 34.38
N ARG A 27 -79.82 7.63 33.14
CA ARG A 27 -80.69 7.59 31.95
C ARG A 27 -79.90 7.23 30.70
N ARG A 28 -80.57 6.57 29.74
CA ARG A 28 -80.01 6.19 28.43
C ARG A 28 -80.80 6.83 27.28
N ASP A 29 -81.02 8.14 27.36
CA ASP A 29 -81.64 8.91 26.30
C ASP A 29 -80.58 9.54 25.36
N THR A 30 -81.02 10.09 24.24
CA THR A 30 -80.15 10.76 23.26
C THR A 30 -79.38 11.95 23.86
N ARG A 31 -79.95 12.60 24.88
CA ARG A 31 -79.33 13.70 25.63
C ARG A 31 -78.15 13.21 26.48
N ALA A 32 -78.29 12.06 27.15
CA ALA A 32 -77.21 11.43 27.90
C ALA A 32 -76.06 10.98 26.98
N LEU A 33 -76.36 10.46 25.79
CA LEU A 33 -75.33 10.13 24.79
C LEU A 33 -74.58 11.37 24.30
N LEU A 34 -75.28 12.48 24.06
CA LEU A 34 -74.65 13.74 23.64
C LEU A 34 -73.76 14.34 24.74
N LEU A 35 -74.19 14.30 25.99
CA LEU A 35 -73.37 14.72 27.14
C LEU A 35 -72.15 13.81 27.33
N ALA A 36 -72.29 12.49 27.14
CA ALA A 36 -71.16 11.56 27.20
C ALA A 36 -70.11 11.83 26.10
N ALA A 37 -70.56 12.12 24.86
CA ALA A 37 -69.66 12.52 23.78
C ALA A 37 -68.94 13.84 24.10
N LEU A 38 -69.63 14.80 24.71
CA LEU A 38 -69.06 16.08 25.13
C LEU A 38 -68.04 15.91 26.27
N MET A 39 -68.24 14.94 27.19
CA MET A 39 -67.26 14.58 28.23
C MET A 39 -65.99 13.94 27.63
N LEU A 40 -66.13 13.06 26.63
CA LEU A 40 -65.00 12.51 25.88
C LEU A 40 -64.21 13.61 25.15
N ALA A 41 -64.91 14.55 24.51
CA ALA A 41 -64.29 15.68 23.84
C ALA A 41 -63.55 16.60 24.84
N SER A 42 -64.15 16.91 25.98
CA SER A 42 -63.50 17.69 27.05
C SER A 42 -62.25 16.97 27.59
N ALA A 43 -62.32 15.67 27.83
CA ALA A 43 -61.20 14.85 28.28
C ALA A 43 -60.04 14.85 27.26
N ALA A 44 -60.34 14.66 25.98
CA ALA A 44 -59.35 14.71 24.90
C ALA A 44 -58.69 16.09 24.78
N LEU A 45 -59.47 17.17 24.86
CA LEU A 45 -58.96 18.54 24.81
C LEU A 45 -58.10 18.87 26.04
N LEU A 46 -58.51 18.45 27.24
CA LEU A 46 -57.71 18.61 28.47
C LEU A 46 -56.36 17.88 28.35
N TYR A 47 -56.35 16.66 27.80
CA TYR A 47 -55.11 15.95 27.54
C TYR A 47 -54.19 16.74 26.59
N LEU A 48 -54.72 17.31 25.51
CA LEU A 48 -53.95 18.13 24.57
C LEU A 48 -53.50 19.48 25.16
N THR A 49 -54.13 19.99 26.22
CA THR A 49 -53.62 21.16 26.95
C THR A 49 -52.41 20.85 27.81
N LEU A 50 -52.44 19.71 28.52
CA LEU A 50 -51.41 19.28 29.45
C LEU A 50 -50.22 18.65 28.71
N VAL A 51 -50.49 17.99 27.58
CA VAL A 51 -49.52 17.33 26.72
C VAL A 51 -49.75 17.82 25.27
N PRO A 52 -49.37 19.07 24.95
CA PRO A 52 -49.57 19.60 23.61
C PRO A 52 -48.77 18.79 22.57
N PRO A 53 -49.29 18.68 21.33
CA PRO A 53 -48.62 17.94 20.28
C PRO A 53 -47.23 18.53 20.01
N ARG A 54 -46.27 17.64 19.76
CA ARG A 54 -44.90 18.01 19.42
C ARG A 54 -44.86 18.51 17.99
N LEU A 55 -44.37 19.73 17.77
CA LEU A 55 -44.16 20.28 16.44
C LEU A 55 -42.69 20.09 16.04
N PRO A 56 -42.41 19.65 14.80
CA PRO A 56 -41.06 19.58 14.32
C PRO A 56 -40.49 21.01 14.21
N VAL A 57 -39.40 21.29 14.93
CA VAL A 57 -38.65 22.53 14.71
C VAL A 57 -37.89 22.36 13.40
N ALA A 58 -38.20 23.19 12.40
CA ALA A 58 -37.34 23.32 11.23
C ALA A 58 -36.05 24.03 11.68
N GLY A 59 -35.03 23.26 12.05
CA GLY A 59 -33.71 23.83 12.31
C GLY A 59 -33.11 24.40 11.03
N GLU A 60 -32.22 25.39 11.19
CA GLU A 60 -31.59 26.06 10.05
C GLU A 60 -30.78 25.05 9.23
N THR A 61 -30.88 25.14 7.89
CA THR A 61 -30.04 24.33 7.00
C THR A 61 -28.85 25.16 6.54
N LEU A 62 -27.64 24.68 6.82
CA LEU A 62 -26.41 25.31 6.37
C LEU A 62 -26.04 24.78 4.98
N VAL A 63 -26.09 25.67 3.98
CA VAL A 63 -25.67 25.38 2.62
C VAL A 63 -24.19 25.74 2.49
N VAL A 64 -23.36 24.74 2.23
CA VAL A 64 -21.90 24.90 2.17
C VAL A 64 -21.46 24.80 0.71
N ALA A 65 -21.03 25.92 0.14
CA ALA A 65 -20.43 25.98 -1.18
C ALA A 65 -18.95 25.58 -1.11
N THR A 66 -18.55 24.71 -2.03
CA THR A 66 -17.19 24.17 -2.18
C THR A 66 -16.65 24.44 -3.59
N ALA A 67 -15.47 23.90 -3.93
CA ALA A 67 -14.89 24.03 -5.27
C ALA A 67 -15.91 23.68 -6.37
N GLN A 68 -15.90 24.45 -7.46
CA GLN A 68 -16.82 24.27 -8.61
C GLN A 68 -18.33 24.37 -8.27
N ALA A 69 -18.71 24.97 -7.14
CA ALA A 69 -20.09 25.35 -6.90
C ALA A 69 -20.57 26.42 -7.90
N PRO A 70 -21.84 26.40 -8.34
CA PRO A 70 -22.38 27.38 -9.27
C PRO A 70 -22.45 28.77 -8.61
N ARG A 71 -22.25 29.85 -9.40
CA ARG A 71 -22.23 31.25 -8.92
C ARG A 71 -23.50 31.67 -8.19
N THR A 72 -24.63 31.09 -8.55
CA THR A 72 -25.93 31.26 -7.90
C THR A 72 -26.37 29.91 -7.36
N ILE A 73 -26.71 29.87 -6.08
CA ILE A 73 -27.23 28.68 -5.40
C ILE A 73 -28.61 29.04 -4.89
N PRO A 74 -29.66 28.25 -5.21
CA PRO A 74 -30.97 28.48 -4.63
C PRO A 74 -30.91 28.21 -3.12
N VAL A 75 -31.32 29.21 -2.35
CA VAL A 75 -31.39 29.20 -0.88
C VAL A 75 -32.84 29.43 -0.48
N ALA A 76 -33.43 28.50 0.26
CA ALA A 76 -34.80 28.64 0.76
C ALA A 76 -34.86 29.48 2.05
N SER A 77 -36.06 29.92 2.45
CA SER A 77 -36.26 30.60 3.73
C SER A 77 -35.85 29.69 4.89
N GLY A 78 -34.97 30.18 5.76
CA GLY A 78 -34.37 29.39 6.86
C GLY A 78 -33.08 28.64 6.49
N GLU A 79 -32.58 28.79 5.26
CA GLU A 79 -31.25 28.31 4.87
C GLU A 79 -30.21 29.44 4.96
N ARG A 80 -28.99 29.09 5.38
CA ARG A 80 -27.84 30.01 5.44
C ARG A 80 -26.77 29.53 4.47
N LEU A 81 -26.27 30.42 3.61
CA LEU A 81 -25.25 30.07 2.61
C LEU A 81 -23.86 30.53 3.05
N VAL A 82 -22.93 29.58 3.13
CA VAL A 82 -21.51 29.82 3.41
C VAL A 82 -20.63 29.31 2.28
N ALA A 83 -19.51 29.98 2.04
CA ALA A 83 -18.51 29.60 1.04
C ALA A 83 -17.18 29.30 1.72
N LEU A 84 -16.66 28.07 1.52
CA LEU A 84 -15.32 27.67 1.94
C LEU A 84 -14.25 28.32 1.03
N PRO A 85 -12.95 28.31 1.42
CA PRO A 85 -11.89 28.95 0.65
C PRO A 85 -11.75 28.46 -0.80
N GLU A 86 -12.10 27.20 -1.06
CA GLU A 86 -12.00 26.58 -2.38
C GLU A 86 -13.18 26.95 -3.29
N ALA A 87 -14.25 27.53 -2.74
CA ALA A 87 -15.42 27.92 -3.51
C ALA A 87 -15.15 29.18 -4.36
N PRO A 88 -15.69 29.26 -5.59
CA PRO A 88 -15.63 30.48 -6.38
C PRO A 88 -16.42 31.61 -5.70
N ALA A 89 -16.37 32.82 -6.26
CA ALA A 89 -17.20 33.93 -5.77
C ALA A 89 -18.69 33.60 -5.99
N ILE A 90 -19.41 33.34 -4.89
CA ILE A 90 -20.84 33.00 -4.88
C ILE A 90 -21.64 34.20 -4.38
N VAL A 91 -22.72 34.52 -5.08
CA VAL A 91 -23.60 35.65 -4.71
C VAL A 91 -24.34 35.33 -3.41
N GLY A 92 -24.26 36.24 -2.42
CA GLY A 92 -24.97 36.10 -1.14
C GLY A 92 -24.38 35.07 -0.17
N ALA A 93 -23.22 34.50 -0.47
CA ALA A 93 -22.53 33.57 0.42
C ALA A 93 -21.60 34.28 1.40
N GLU A 94 -21.65 33.90 2.67
CA GLU A 94 -20.67 34.35 3.66
C GLU A 94 -19.39 33.52 3.57
N ARG A 95 -18.23 34.17 3.44
CA ARG A 95 -16.93 33.48 3.35
C ARG A 95 -16.43 33.09 4.73
N VAL A 96 -16.05 31.82 4.89
CA VAL A 96 -15.52 31.24 6.13
C VAL A 96 -14.23 30.47 5.85
N PRO A 97 -13.28 30.38 6.81
CA PRO A 97 -12.00 29.72 6.59
C PRO A 97 -12.08 28.18 6.54
N ASP A 98 -13.03 27.60 7.28
CA ASP A 98 -13.23 26.15 7.38
C ASP A 98 -14.67 25.82 7.83
N LEU A 99 -15.06 24.55 7.68
CA LEU A 99 -16.38 24.08 8.07
C LEU A 99 -16.60 24.17 9.59
N ALA A 100 -15.56 23.88 10.39
CA ALA A 100 -15.65 23.91 11.85
C ALA A 100 -16.02 25.31 12.38
N THR A 101 -15.50 26.35 11.75
CA THR A 101 -15.77 27.76 12.06
C THR A 101 -17.21 28.12 11.72
N ALA A 102 -17.73 27.66 10.58
CA ALA A 102 -19.14 27.83 10.27
C ALA A 102 -20.04 27.16 11.30
N LEU A 103 -19.73 25.92 11.73
CA LEU A 103 -20.51 25.19 12.73
C LEU A 103 -20.44 25.83 14.12
N ARG A 104 -19.29 26.38 14.51
CA ARG A 104 -19.16 27.15 15.77
C ARG A 104 -19.98 28.44 15.76
N ARG A 105 -20.05 29.10 14.59
CA ARG A 105 -20.78 30.37 14.41
C ARG A 105 -22.29 30.17 14.36
N TYR A 106 -22.76 29.14 13.67
CA TYR A 106 -24.19 28.82 13.53
C TYR A 106 -24.54 27.58 14.35
N ARG A 107 -24.73 27.77 15.66
CA ARG A 107 -24.99 26.65 16.58
C ARG A 107 -26.38 26.03 16.47
N GLN A 108 -27.31 26.62 15.72
CA GLN A 108 -28.68 26.13 15.53
C GLN A 108 -28.85 25.32 14.23
N VAL A 109 -27.76 24.98 13.53
CA VAL A 109 -27.80 24.19 12.31
C VAL A 109 -28.29 22.78 12.64
N ALA A 110 -29.35 22.34 11.94
CA ALA A 110 -29.89 20.98 12.08
C ALA A 110 -29.55 20.07 10.89
N ARG A 111 -29.08 20.65 9.78
CA ARG A 111 -28.68 19.91 8.58
C ARG A 111 -27.68 20.71 7.77
N ILE A 112 -26.75 20.00 7.13
CA ILE A 112 -25.81 20.58 6.18
C ILE A 112 -26.16 20.09 4.78
N ARG A 113 -26.10 20.99 3.79
CA ARG A 113 -26.22 20.68 2.36
C ARG A 113 -24.96 21.16 1.65
N ILE A 114 -24.15 20.23 1.16
CA ILE A 114 -22.90 20.55 0.46
C ILE A 114 -23.19 20.69 -1.03
N VAL A 115 -22.73 21.79 -1.63
CA VAL A 115 -22.87 22.10 -3.05
C VAL A 115 -21.48 22.31 -3.67
N GLY A 116 -21.22 21.66 -4.80
CA GLY A 116 -19.94 21.67 -5.50
C GLY A 116 -19.23 20.32 -5.43
N ARG A 117 -17.90 20.34 -5.56
CA ARG A 117 -17.06 19.15 -5.72
C ARG A 117 -16.89 18.33 -4.43
N GLY A 118 -17.08 18.94 -3.27
CA GLY A 118 -16.92 18.31 -1.96
C GLY A 118 -15.90 19.02 -1.08
N LEU A 119 -15.69 18.47 0.12
CA LEU A 119 -14.82 19.03 1.15
C LEU A 119 -13.36 18.65 0.89
N THR A 120 -12.40 19.46 1.34
CA THR A 120 -10.98 19.03 1.35
C THR A 120 -10.69 18.12 2.55
N ALA A 121 -9.47 17.59 2.67
CA ALA A 121 -9.08 16.81 3.85
C ALA A 121 -9.19 17.62 5.16
N ARG A 122 -8.95 18.93 5.11
CA ARG A 122 -9.05 19.85 6.27
C ARG A 122 -10.43 19.78 6.92
N ASP A 123 -11.49 19.76 6.12
CA ASP A 123 -12.88 19.90 6.59
C ASP A 123 -13.57 18.54 6.84
N ARG A 124 -12.82 17.42 6.81
CA ARG A 124 -13.34 16.05 7.03
C ARG A 124 -12.71 15.34 8.23
N GLY A 125 -11.87 16.03 9.00
CA GLY A 125 -11.18 15.45 10.16
C GLY A 125 -12.13 15.07 11.29
N ASP A 126 -13.10 15.93 11.57
CA ASP A 126 -14.08 15.75 12.64
C ASP A 126 -15.48 15.48 12.07
N ASP A 127 -16.34 14.90 12.91
CA ASP A 127 -17.75 14.72 12.61
C ASP A 127 -18.51 16.05 12.73
N ALA A 128 -19.48 16.25 11.84
CA ALA A 128 -20.28 17.46 11.82
C ALA A 128 -21.32 17.50 12.95
N GLY A 129 -21.65 16.35 13.54
CA GLY A 129 -22.66 16.21 14.58
C GLY A 129 -24.11 16.45 14.11
N VAL A 130 -24.31 16.66 12.80
CA VAL A 130 -25.63 16.91 12.18
C VAL A 130 -25.73 16.17 10.83
N PRO A 131 -26.93 15.76 10.40
CA PRO A 131 -27.12 15.13 9.10
C PRO A 131 -26.56 15.96 7.94
N VAL A 132 -25.80 15.31 7.07
CA VAL A 132 -25.23 15.93 5.86
C VAL A 132 -25.90 15.36 4.60
N ALA A 133 -26.28 16.26 3.70
CA ALA A 133 -26.70 15.94 2.35
C ALA A 133 -25.61 16.38 1.36
N PHE A 134 -25.03 15.42 0.66
CA PHE A 134 -24.10 15.65 -0.43
C PHE A 134 -24.45 14.75 -1.62
N ARG A 135 -24.37 15.30 -2.82
CA ARG A 135 -24.49 14.58 -4.08
C ARG A 135 -23.20 14.82 -4.88
N PRO A 136 -22.36 13.80 -5.09
CA PRO A 136 -21.13 13.95 -5.86
C PRO A 136 -21.41 14.50 -7.26
N MET A 137 -20.59 15.45 -7.69
CA MET A 137 -20.58 15.87 -9.09
C MET A 137 -19.99 14.75 -9.96
N PRO A 138 -20.48 14.56 -11.21
CA PRO A 138 -19.85 13.66 -12.16
C PRO A 138 -18.35 13.96 -12.29
N ALA A 139 -17.54 12.90 -12.35
CA ALA A 139 -16.11 13.06 -12.57
C ALA A 139 -15.88 13.67 -13.97
N PRO A 140 -15.00 14.68 -14.11
CA PRO A 140 -14.65 15.23 -15.41
C PRO A 140 -14.05 14.18 -16.34
N ALA A 141 -14.02 14.48 -17.64
CA ALA A 141 -13.26 13.68 -18.58
C ALA A 141 -11.75 13.77 -18.26
N GLY A 142 -11.02 12.65 -18.39
CA GLY A 142 -9.56 12.60 -18.20
C GLY A 142 -9.08 11.36 -17.45
N LEU A 143 -7.85 11.44 -16.95
CA LEU A 143 -7.15 10.36 -16.24
C LEU A 143 -7.64 10.28 -14.77
N THR A 144 -8.29 9.17 -14.41
CA THR A 144 -8.87 8.94 -13.07
C THR A 144 -8.00 8.08 -12.17
N MET A 145 -7.15 7.23 -12.74
CA MET A 145 -6.18 6.42 -11.99
C MET A 145 -4.92 6.22 -12.83
N LEU A 146 -3.78 6.19 -12.16
CA LEU A 146 -2.48 5.87 -12.75
C LEU A 146 -1.69 5.03 -11.74
N ASP A 147 -1.31 3.83 -12.16
CA ASP A 147 -0.38 2.96 -11.45
C ASP A 147 1.00 3.07 -12.13
N PRO A 148 1.97 3.75 -11.50
CA PRO A 148 3.28 3.94 -12.09
C PRO A 148 4.09 2.63 -12.09
N PRO A 149 5.10 2.50 -12.97
CA PRO A 149 5.91 1.31 -13.01
C PRO A 149 6.72 1.12 -11.73
N GLY A 150 6.88 -0.14 -11.33
CA GLY A 150 7.79 -0.53 -10.26
C GLY A 150 9.26 -0.35 -10.66
N ASP A 151 10.14 -0.45 -9.66
CA ASP A 151 11.59 -0.47 -9.90
C ASP A 151 11.96 -1.60 -10.84
N THR A 152 12.66 -1.26 -11.93
CA THR A 152 13.01 -2.21 -12.98
C THR A 152 14.53 -2.27 -13.12
N ALA A 153 15.11 -3.46 -13.31
CA ALA A 153 16.54 -3.56 -13.61
C ALA A 153 16.86 -2.97 -14.99
N ALA A 154 18.08 -2.46 -15.20
CA ALA A 154 18.52 -2.06 -16.54
C ALA A 154 18.39 -3.24 -17.52
N GLY A 155 17.82 -2.99 -18.70
CA GLY A 155 17.44 -3.98 -19.71
C GLY A 155 16.07 -4.64 -19.48
N GLY A 156 15.45 -4.47 -18.31
CA GLY A 156 14.15 -5.06 -17.99
C GLY A 156 12.97 -4.37 -18.69
N VAL A 157 11.86 -5.10 -18.80
CA VAL A 157 10.57 -4.55 -19.26
C VAL A 157 9.81 -4.01 -18.06
N PHE A 158 9.27 -2.80 -18.19
CA PHE A 158 8.37 -2.21 -17.21
C PHE A 158 6.96 -2.08 -17.78
N THR A 159 5.97 -2.12 -16.90
CA THR A 159 4.55 -1.92 -17.22
C THR A 159 3.95 -0.86 -16.33
N LEU A 160 3.01 -0.09 -16.88
CA LEU A 160 2.16 0.84 -16.16
C LEU A 160 0.71 0.59 -16.56
N ALA A 161 -0.21 0.95 -15.67
CA ALA A 161 -1.64 0.84 -15.92
C ALA A 161 -2.35 2.15 -15.58
N GLY A 162 -3.50 2.38 -16.18
CA GLY A 162 -4.33 3.52 -15.81
C GLY A 162 -5.77 3.37 -16.23
N GLU A 163 -6.59 4.26 -15.70
CA GLU A 163 -8.01 4.35 -16.02
C GLU A 163 -8.36 5.79 -16.39
N THR A 164 -9.25 5.91 -17.35
CA THR A 164 -9.76 7.17 -17.86
C THR A 164 -11.28 7.19 -17.82
N GLN A 165 -11.84 8.39 -17.82
CA GLN A 165 -13.28 8.60 -17.89
C GLN A 165 -13.59 9.65 -18.96
N GLY A 166 -14.69 9.48 -19.70
CA GLY A 166 -15.20 10.49 -20.63
C GLY A 166 -14.33 10.77 -21.86
N VAL A 167 -13.38 9.89 -22.19
CA VAL A 167 -12.44 10.03 -23.32
C VAL A 167 -12.43 8.80 -24.25
N SER A 168 -13.53 8.05 -24.27
CA SER A 168 -13.71 6.88 -25.14
C SER A 168 -13.52 7.26 -26.62
N GLY A 169 -12.81 6.43 -27.38
CA GLY A 169 -12.43 6.72 -28.76
C GLY A 169 -11.20 7.63 -28.91
N GLY A 170 -10.68 8.16 -27.80
CA GLY A 170 -9.38 8.84 -27.74
C GLY A 170 -8.20 7.87 -27.74
N SER A 171 -7.01 8.39 -27.42
CA SER A 171 -5.79 7.59 -27.33
C SER A 171 -4.89 8.02 -26.18
N VAL A 172 -4.18 7.06 -25.60
CA VAL A 172 -3.10 7.29 -24.65
C VAL A 172 -1.76 6.98 -25.31
N GLU A 173 -0.80 7.87 -25.13
CA GLU A 173 0.56 7.78 -25.67
C GLU A 173 1.57 7.77 -24.51
N LEU A 174 2.55 6.87 -24.55
CA LEU A 174 3.71 6.90 -23.66
C LEU A 174 4.89 7.52 -24.40
N LEU A 175 5.43 8.59 -23.84
CA LEU A 175 6.61 9.28 -24.37
C LEU A 175 7.81 9.04 -23.47
N ASP A 176 8.97 8.79 -24.05
CA ASP A 176 10.24 8.73 -23.34
C ASP A 176 10.71 10.14 -22.90
N PRO A 177 11.77 10.25 -22.07
CA PRO A 177 12.28 11.55 -21.63
C PRO A 177 12.74 12.49 -22.76
N ALA A 178 12.98 11.96 -23.97
CA ALA A 178 13.32 12.76 -25.15
C ALA A 178 12.07 13.18 -25.96
N GLY A 179 10.87 12.86 -25.47
CA GLY A 179 9.59 13.17 -26.11
C GLY A 179 9.20 12.21 -27.23
N ARG A 180 9.95 11.13 -27.46
CA ARG A 180 9.63 10.13 -28.49
C ARG A 180 8.56 9.18 -27.99
N ARG A 181 7.53 8.95 -28.80
CA ARG A 181 6.47 7.99 -28.50
C ARG A 181 7.01 6.57 -28.57
N ILE A 182 6.92 5.85 -27.45
CA ILE A 182 7.36 4.45 -27.33
C ILE A 182 6.20 3.46 -27.31
N ASP A 183 5.01 3.90 -26.90
CA ASP A 183 3.79 3.08 -26.92
C ASP A 183 2.54 3.94 -27.16
N GLN A 184 1.49 3.34 -27.71
CA GLN A 184 0.18 3.98 -27.92
C GLN A 184 -0.96 2.96 -27.83
N ARG A 185 -2.05 3.35 -27.17
CA ARG A 185 -3.29 2.57 -27.11
C ARG A 185 -4.50 3.45 -27.40
N ARG A 186 -5.51 2.89 -28.07
CA ARG A 186 -6.84 3.51 -28.16
C ARG A 186 -7.61 3.23 -26.86
N ILE A 187 -8.40 4.22 -26.43
CA ILE A 187 -9.22 4.09 -25.23
C ILE A 187 -10.58 3.48 -25.59
N GLY A 188 -10.87 2.32 -25.00
CA GLY A 188 -12.15 1.62 -25.12
C GLY A 188 -13.26 2.25 -24.27
N ALA A 189 -14.42 1.60 -24.25
CA ALA A 189 -15.57 2.05 -23.44
C ALA A 189 -15.36 1.86 -21.92
N ASP A 190 -14.50 0.90 -21.54
CA ASP A 190 -14.10 0.63 -20.15
C ASP A 190 -13.08 1.64 -19.61
N GLY A 191 -12.43 2.41 -20.48
CA GLY A 191 -11.49 3.47 -20.12
C GLY A 191 -10.15 2.97 -19.57
N ARG A 192 -9.91 1.66 -19.51
CA ARG A 192 -8.69 1.05 -18.95
C ARG A 192 -7.60 0.90 -20.00
N PHE A 193 -6.35 0.99 -19.58
CA PHE A 193 -5.22 0.72 -20.44
C PHE A 193 -4.01 0.19 -19.67
N THR A 194 -3.18 -0.59 -20.36
CA THR A 194 -1.86 -1.01 -19.92
C THR A 194 -0.85 -0.71 -21.00
N MET A 195 0.30 -0.16 -20.62
CA MET A 195 1.39 0.18 -21.52
C MET A 195 2.72 -0.20 -20.90
N GLY A 196 3.77 -0.26 -21.70
CA GLY A 196 5.07 -0.63 -21.19
C GLY A 196 6.22 -0.21 -22.11
N GLY A 197 7.42 -0.48 -21.64
CA GLY A 197 8.64 -0.20 -22.37
C GLY A 197 9.83 -0.90 -21.74
N THR A 198 11.03 -0.59 -22.23
CA THR A 198 12.29 -1.13 -21.72
C THR A 198 13.03 -0.10 -20.88
N ALA A 199 13.45 -0.46 -19.67
CA ALA A 199 14.29 0.36 -18.81
C ALA A 199 15.74 0.34 -19.33
N ARG A 200 16.25 1.45 -19.86
CA ARG A 200 17.57 1.48 -20.54
C ARG A 200 18.72 1.86 -19.60
N ALA A 201 18.73 3.11 -19.14
CA ALA A 201 19.81 3.64 -18.33
C ALA A 201 19.46 3.59 -16.83
N PRO A 202 20.41 3.24 -15.94
CA PRO A 202 20.22 3.35 -14.49
C PRO A 202 19.88 4.77 -14.04
N GLY A 203 19.08 4.89 -12.98
CA GLY A 203 18.65 6.16 -12.40
C GLY A 203 17.14 6.40 -12.50
N LEU A 204 16.72 7.62 -12.15
CA LEU A 204 15.33 8.05 -12.26
C LEU A 204 15.12 8.75 -13.63
N ALA A 205 14.22 8.22 -14.44
CA ALA A 205 13.79 8.82 -15.70
C ALA A 205 12.31 9.24 -15.61
N LEU A 206 11.96 10.38 -16.21
CA LEU A 206 10.58 10.86 -16.28
C LEU A 206 10.03 10.62 -17.67
N PHE A 207 9.14 9.64 -17.78
CA PHE A 207 8.31 9.43 -18.97
C PHE A 207 7.12 10.39 -18.92
N THR A 208 6.46 10.60 -20.06
CA THR A 208 5.24 11.40 -20.11
C THR A 208 4.09 10.56 -20.65
N LEU A 209 3.04 10.43 -19.85
CA LEU A 209 1.77 9.86 -20.27
C LEU A 209 0.89 10.97 -20.84
N ARG A 210 0.66 10.93 -22.15
CA ARG A 210 -0.19 11.91 -22.86
C ARG A 210 -1.53 11.28 -23.20
N LEU A 211 -2.60 11.87 -22.68
CA LEU A 211 -3.97 11.49 -22.99
C LEU A 211 -4.55 12.45 -24.05
N ARG A 212 -5.12 11.88 -25.11
CA ARG A 212 -5.83 12.62 -26.16
C ARG A 212 -7.28 12.17 -26.26
N ASP A 213 -8.16 13.10 -26.59
CA ASP A 213 -9.56 12.81 -26.88
C ASP A 213 -9.75 12.25 -28.32
N ALA A 214 -11.00 11.96 -28.68
CA ALA A 214 -11.35 11.48 -30.02
C ALA A 214 -11.02 12.51 -31.13
N GLY A 215 -11.02 13.81 -30.80
CA GLY A 215 -10.61 14.90 -31.68
C GLY A 215 -9.09 15.10 -31.76
N LYS A 216 -8.30 14.24 -31.11
CA LYS A 216 -6.83 14.29 -30.97
C LYS A 216 -6.33 15.47 -30.13
N ALA A 217 -7.20 16.22 -29.45
CA ALA A 217 -6.78 17.28 -28.53
C ALA A 217 -6.17 16.68 -27.26
N ILE A 218 -5.17 17.36 -26.69
CA ILE A 218 -4.51 16.89 -25.46
C ILE A 218 -5.42 17.19 -24.28
N VAL A 219 -5.83 16.14 -23.57
CA VAL A 219 -6.66 16.22 -22.35
C VAL A 219 -5.78 16.34 -21.12
N ALA A 220 -4.69 15.58 -21.06
CA ALA A 220 -3.76 15.60 -19.93
C ALA A 220 -2.36 15.13 -20.36
N GLU A 221 -1.34 15.70 -19.74
CA GLU A 221 0.03 15.18 -19.75
C GLU A 221 0.45 14.96 -18.30
N THR A 222 0.84 13.73 -17.98
CA THR A 222 1.22 13.33 -16.61
C THR A 222 2.61 12.70 -16.62
N PRO A 223 3.58 13.25 -15.87
CA PRO A 223 4.87 12.61 -15.69
C PRO A 223 4.74 11.25 -15.01
N VAL A 224 5.45 10.25 -15.51
CA VAL A 224 5.52 8.89 -14.98
C VAL A 224 6.98 8.59 -14.60
N PRO A 225 7.31 8.53 -13.30
CA PRO A 225 8.66 8.19 -12.87
C PRO A 225 8.94 6.71 -13.11
N LEU A 226 10.06 6.41 -13.76
CA LEU A 226 10.63 5.06 -13.84
C LEU A 226 11.98 5.07 -13.14
N ARG A 227 12.13 4.25 -12.10
CA ARG A 227 13.44 3.99 -11.50
C ARG A 227 14.05 2.74 -12.11
N THR A 228 15.15 2.94 -12.81
CA THR A 228 15.98 1.85 -13.31
C THR A 228 17.10 1.57 -12.31
N ARG A 229 17.16 0.36 -11.78
CA ARG A 229 18.24 -0.05 -10.88
C ARG A 229 19.50 -0.32 -11.69
N ALA A 230 20.63 0.18 -11.20
CA ALA A 230 21.93 -0.23 -11.71
C ALA A 230 22.12 -1.71 -11.39
N ARG A 231 22.42 -2.53 -12.40
CA ARG A 231 22.89 -3.89 -12.16
C ARG A 231 24.34 -3.78 -11.71
N ARG A 232 24.58 -3.86 -10.40
CA ARG A 232 25.95 -4.01 -9.88
C ARG A 232 26.36 -5.46 -10.05
N PRO A 233 27.51 -5.75 -10.67
CA PRO A 233 28.01 -7.11 -10.73
C PRO A 233 28.33 -7.58 -9.31
N VAL A 234 27.94 -8.82 -8.98
CA VAL A 234 28.33 -9.45 -7.72
C VAL A 234 29.83 -9.65 -7.77
N ARG A 235 30.55 -9.18 -6.75
CA ARG A 235 32.01 -9.35 -6.67
C ARG A 235 32.34 -10.58 -5.86
N VAL A 236 32.97 -11.56 -6.50
CA VAL A 236 33.28 -12.85 -5.87
C VAL A 236 34.78 -13.08 -5.87
N LEU A 237 35.30 -13.54 -4.73
CA LEU A 237 36.68 -14.03 -4.63
C LEU A 237 36.68 -15.57 -4.66
N LEU A 238 37.32 -16.18 -5.65
CA LEU A 238 37.54 -17.62 -5.73
C LEU A 238 38.96 -17.96 -5.26
N VAL A 239 39.09 -18.81 -4.24
CA VAL A 239 40.37 -19.31 -3.72
C VAL A 239 40.38 -20.83 -3.76
N GLY A 240 41.30 -21.41 -4.54
CA GLY A 240 41.31 -22.86 -4.73
C GLY A 240 42.58 -23.38 -5.38
N ALA A 241 42.48 -24.56 -5.98
CA ALA A 241 43.52 -25.14 -6.83
C ALA A 241 43.02 -25.26 -8.29
N PRO A 242 43.91 -25.26 -9.30
CA PRO A 242 43.51 -25.52 -10.68
C PRO A 242 42.85 -26.90 -10.82
N ALA A 243 41.58 -26.91 -11.22
CA ALA A 243 40.78 -28.13 -11.43
C ALA A 243 39.68 -27.88 -12.49
N PRO A 244 39.10 -28.94 -13.10
CA PRO A 244 37.96 -28.79 -14.02
C PRO A 244 36.83 -27.95 -13.42
N GLU A 245 36.46 -28.21 -12.16
CA GLU A 245 35.43 -27.41 -11.45
C GLU A 245 35.74 -25.92 -11.48
N THR A 246 36.98 -25.51 -11.16
CA THR A 246 37.36 -24.08 -11.16
C THR A 246 37.32 -23.45 -12.55
N LYS A 247 37.56 -24.23 -13.63
CA LYS A 247 37.42 -23.75 -15.01
C LYS A 247 35.95 -23.43 -15.33
N TYR A 248 35.04 -24.36 -15.02
CA TYR A 248 33.62 -24.18 -15.31
C TYR A 248 32.95 -23.15 -14.39
N LEU A 249 33.40 -23.03 -13.14
CA LEU A 249 32.94 -21.99 -12.23
C LEU A 249 33.35 -20.59 -12.70
N ARG A 250 34.59 -20.44 -13.21
CA ARG A 250 35.04 -19.16 -13.81
C ARG A 250 34.21 -18.80 -15.04
N ARG A 251 33.96 -19.76 -15.92
CA ARG A 251 33.12 -19.55 -17.11
C ARG A 251 31.69 -19.16 -16.74
N TRP A 252 31.07 -19.89 -15.81
CA TRP A 252 29.73 -19.56 -15.30
C TRP A 252 29.66 -18.14 -14.73
N ALA A 253 30.67 -17.74 -13.95
CA ALA A 253 30.72 -16.41 -13.37
C ALA A 253 30.80 -15.32 -14.45
N GLU A 254 31.65 -15.52 -15.47
CA GLU A 254 31.76 -14.62 -16.62
C GLU A 254 30.43 -14.51 -17.39
N ASP A 255 29.83 -15.64 -17.75
CA ASP A 255 28.54 -15.70 -18.46
C ASP A 255 27.40 -15.05 -17.64
N SER A 256 27.47 -15.12 -16.32
CA SER A 256 26.47 -14.54 -15.41
C SER A 256 26.70 -13.05 -15.10
N GLY A 257 27.78 -12.45 -15.60
CA GLY A 257 28.18 -11.07 -15.32
C GLY A 257 28.65 -10.85 -13.88
N ILE A 258 29.21 -11.87 -13.25
CA ILE A 258 29.83 -11.83 -11.92
C ILE A 258 31.27 -11.32 -12.06
N ASP A 259 31.64 -10.33 -11.27
CA ASP A 259 33.02 -9.83 -11.20
C ASP A 259 33.86 -10.79 -10.33
N LEU A 260 34.45 -11.78 -10.99
CA LEU A 260 35.19 -12.86 -10.33
C LEU A 260 36.70 -12.58 -10.30
N VAL A 261 37.23 -12.46 -9.09
CA VAL A 261 38.67 -12.45 -8.82
C VAL A 261 39.07 -13.88 -8.41
N SER A 262 39.94 -14.52 -9.18
CA SER A 262 40.41 -15.88 -8.88
C SER A 262 41.86 -15.90 -8.39
N ARG A 263 42.12 -16.68 -7.35
CA ARG A 263 43.45 -16.98 -6.81
C ARG A 263 43.61 -18.49 -6.66
N LEU A 264 44.29 -19.11 -7.62
CA LEU A 264 44.49 -20.55 -7.69
C LEU A 264 45.93 -20.91 -7.35
N ASP A 265 46.14 -21.79 -6.39
CA ASP A 265 47.46 -22.28 -6.01
C ASP A 265 47.79 -23.55 -6.80
N ALA A 266 48.77 -23.46 -7.70
CA ALA A 266 49.22 -24.56 -8.55
C ALA A 266 50.31 -25.42 -7.88
N GLY A 267 50.69 -25.13 -6.64
CA GLY A 267 51.79 -25.78 -5.93
C GLY A 267 53.15 -25.15 -6.22
N GLY A 268 54.15 -25.48 -5.39
CA GLY A 268 55.52 -24.97 -5.55
C GLY A 268 55.67 -23.46 -5.39
N GLY A 269 54.71 -22.79 -4.74
CA GLY A 269 54.67 -21.32 -4.61
C GLY A 269 54.11 -20.60 -5.85
N VAL A 270 53.66 -21.33 -6.88
CA VAL A 270 53.07 -20.76 -8.08
C VAL A 270 51.59 -20.43 -7.85
N GLN A 271 51.23 -19.18 -8.11
CA GLN A 271 49.87 -18.68 -8.01
C GLN A 271 49.37 -18.23 -9.38
N LEU A 272 48.22 -18.77 -9.79
CA LEU A 272 47.54 -18.41 -11.03
C LEU A 272 46.34 -17.52 -10.72
N GLY A 273 46.09 -16.52 -11.56
CA GLY A 273 44.92 -15.64 -11.46
C GLY A 273 45.29 -14.17 -11.26
N SER A 274 44.40 -13.42 -10.61
CA SER A 274 44.50 -11.97 -10.44
C SER A 274 45.54 -11.56 -9.39
N ALA A 275 45.83 -10.26 -9.29
CA ALA A 275 46.77 -9.71 -8.29
C ALA A 275 46.46 -10.18 -6.85
N PRO A 276 47.49 -10.34 -5.98
CA PRO A 276 47.31 -10.85 -4.63
C PRO A 276 46.28 -10.05 -3.83
N VAL A 277 45.30 -10.75 -3.27
CA VAL A 277 44.29 -10.18 -2.38
C VAL A 277 44.67 -10.50 -0.94
N GLY A 278 44.77 -9.46 -0.10
CA GLY A 278 44.94 -9.63 1.34
C GLY A 278 43.78 -10.42 1.95
N MET A 279 44.08 -11.36 2.86
CA MET A 279 43.08 -12.19 3.53
C MET A 279 42.62 -11.59 4.87
N ASP A 280 42.81 -10.28 5.03
CA ASP A 280 42.33 -9.50 6.17
C ASP A 280 40.92 -8.96 5.92
N ALA A 281 40.23 -8.58 7.00
CA ALA A 281 38.85 -8.12 6.90
C ALA A 281 38.69 -6.86 6.05
N ALA A 282 39.67 -5.95 6.02
CA ALA A 282 39.57 -4.71 5.26
C ALA A 282 39.61 -4.97 3.76
N SER A 283 40.54 -5.82 3.31
CA SER A 283 40.66 -6.26 1.92
C SER A 283 39.43 -7.05 1.46
N LEU A 284 38.91 -7.95 2.31
CA LEU A 284 37.78 -8.82 1.96
C LEU A 284 36.42 -8.10 1.93
N ARG A 285 36.26 -6.95 2.61
CA ARG A 285 35.01 -6.15 2.60
C ARG A 285 34.55 -5.73 1.20
N ARG A 286 35.48 -5.64 0.23
CA ARG A 286 35.18 -5.29 -1.16
C ARG A 286 34.52 -6.42 -1.94
N PHE A 287 34.47 -7.64 -1.42
CA PHE A 287 33.77 -8.75 -2.04
C PHE A 287 32.43 -8.97 -1.34
N ASP A 288 31.46 -9.42 -2.13
CA ASP A 288 30.11 -9.72 -1.67
C ASP A 288 30.01 -11.19 -1.23
N ALA A 289 30.81 -12.07 -1.85
CA ALA A 289 31.03 -13.44 -1.42
C ALA A 289 32.45 -13.95 -1.73
N MET A 290 32.86 -15.01 -1.03
CA MET A 290 34.09 -15.77 -1.29
C MET A 290 33.75 -17.25 -1.48
N ILE A 291 34.28 -17.87 -2.53
CA ILE A 291 34.24 -19.31 -2.76
C ILE A 291 35.63 -19.86 -2.44
N VAL A 292 35.72 -20.82 -1.53
CA VAL A 292 36.99 -21.39 -1.10
C VAL A 292 36.94 -22.92 -1.08
N ASP A 293 37.96 -23.54 -1.65
CA ASP A 293 38.14 -24.99 -1.52
C ASP A 293 38.56 -25.34 -0.09
N ASP A 294 38.01 -26.40 0.48
CA ASP A 294 38.35 -26.89 1.83
C ASP A 294 39.85 -27.07 2.08
N ARG A 295 40.60 -27.62 1.11
CA ARG A 295 42.07 -27.75 1.19
C ARG A 295 42.79 -26.41 1.09
N ALA A 296 42.24 -25.45 0.36
CA ALA A 296 42.83 -24.11 0.28
C ALA A 296 42.59 -23.36 1.59
N LEU A 297 41.42 -23.52 2.19
CA LEU A 297 41.05 -22.97 3.50
C LEU A 297 41.98 -23.45 4.61
N ASP A 298 42.29 -24.75 4.62
CA ASP A 298 43.23 -25.34 5.59
C ASP A 298 44.66 -24.75 5.45
N ARG A 299 45.09 -24.39 4.23
CA ARG A 299 46.41 -23.78 4.05
C ARG A 299 46.51 -22.31 4.48
N LEU A 300 45.41 -21.64 4.80
CA LEU A 300 45.40 -20.21 5.14
C LEU A 300 45.87 -19.87 6.57
N GLY A 301 45.92 -20.84 7.49
CA GLY A 301 46.39 -20.64 8.86
C GLY A 301 45.77 -19.41 9.55
N GLY A 302 46.61 -18.47 10.02
CA GLY A 302 46.15 -17.27 10.75
C GLY A 302 45.23 -16.33 9.97
N ALA A 303 45.27 -16.37 8.63
CA ALA A 303 44.43 -15.54 7.77
C ALA A 303 42.91 -15.85 7.86
N ARG A 304 42.55 -17.03 8.41
CA ARG A 304 41.16 -17.45 8.63
C ARG A 304 40.39 -16.49 9.56
N SER A 305 41.08 -15.82 10.47
CA SER A 305 40.49 -14.81 11.37
C SER A 305 39.93 -13.60 10.61
N GLY A 306 40.63 -13.19 9.55
CA GLY A 306 40.21 -12.10 8.65
C GLY A 306 38.96 -12.49 7.85
N ILE A 307 38.91 -13.72 7.34
CA ILE A 307 37.73 -14.28 6.66
C ILE A 307 36.53 -14.32 7.61
N THR A 308 36.72 -14.87 8.83
CA THR A 308 35.64 -14.97 9.82
C THR A 308 35.08 -13.60 10.19
N SER A 309 35.96 -12.60 10.32
CA SER A 309 35.56 -11.21 10.60
C SER A 309 34.82 -10.57 9.41
N ALA A 310 35.26 -10.82 8.19
CA ALA A 310 34.58 -10.33 6.98
C ALA A 310 33.18 -10.95 6.81
N VAL A 311 33.03 -12.25 7.11
CA VAL A 311 31.73 -12.94 7.12
C VAL A 311 30.81 -12.34 8.19
N ALA A 312 31.30 -12.18 9.42
CA ALA A 312 30.51 -11.55 10.48
C ALA A 312 30.04 -10.12 10.10
N GLY A 313 30.85 -9.41 9.32
CA GLY A 313 30.55 -8.09 8.74
C GLY A 313 29.69 -8.08 7.48
N GLY A 314 29.22 -9.24 7.00
CA GLY A 314 28.24 -9.32 5.90
C GLY A 314 28.75 -9.97 4.61
N MET A 315 29.99 -10.45 4.52
CA MET A 315 30.44 -11.21 3.33
C MET A 315 29.84 -12.63 3.33
N GLY A 316 29.45 -13.13 2.16
CA GLY A 316 29.12 -14.54 1.98
C GLY A 316 30.38 -15.42 1.91
N LEU A 317 30.33 -16.65 2.42
CA LEU A 317 31.40 -17.64 2.27
C LEU A 317 30.82 -18.96 1.79
N ILE A 318 31.37 -19.54 0.72
CA ILE A 318 31.03 -20.88 0.24
C ILE A 318 32.27 -21.75 0.41
N ILE A 319 32.18 -22.77 1.25
CA ILE A 319 33.22 -23.79 1.42
C ILE A 319 32.88 -24.95 0.48
N ARG A 320 33.74 -25.20 -0.50
CA ARG A 320 33.60 -26.31 -1.44
C ARG A 320 34.38 -27.52 -0.95
N MET A 321 33.69 -28.62 -0.73
CA MET A 321 34.35 -29.89 -0.41
C MET A 321 35.04 -30.44 -1.65
N THR A 322 36.36 -30.62 -1.58
CA THR A 322 37.16 -31.25 -2.66
C THR A 322 37.63 -32.66 -2.30
N GLY A 323 37.35 -33.11 -1.08
CA GLY A 323 37.66 -34.44 -0.59
C GLY A 323 36.88 -34.78 0.68
N PRO A 324 37.17 -35.95 1.29
CA PRO A 324 36.49 -36.39 2.50
C PRO A 324 36.78 -35.44 3.68
N ALA A 325 35.76 -35.13 4.45
CA ALA A 325 35.86 -34.26 5.62
C ALA A 325 36.67 -34.92 6.74
N THR A 326 37.84 -34.36 7.05
CA THR A 326 38.63 -34.77 8.21
C THR A 326 38.04 -34.19 9.51
N ALA A 327 38.40 -34.77 10.66
CA ALA A 327 38.01 -34.22 11.95
C ALA A 327 38.53 -32.78 12.17
N ALA A 328 39.70 -32.46 11.61
CA ALA A 328 40.26 -31.11 11.64
C ALA A 328 39.42 -30.14 10.80
N ALA A 329 39.07 -30.53 9.56
CA ALA A 329 38.23 -29.72 8.68
C ALA A 329 36.85 -29.44 9.29
N ARG A 330 36.20 -30.45 9.90
CA ARG A 330 34.91 -30.26 10.58
C ARG A 330 35.01 -29.27 11.75
N ARG A 331 36.06 -29.34 12.57
CA ARG A 331 36.29 -28.37 13.66
C ARG A 331 36.52 -26.96 13.13
N GLU A 332 37.23 -26.85 12.01
CA GLU A 332 37.47 -25.57 11.35
C GLU A 332 36.18 -24.95 10.81
N TRP A 333 35.38 -25.72 10.06
CA TRP A 333 34.09 -25.26 9.55
C TRP A 333 33.14 -24.86 10.68
N GLN A 334 33.17 -25.60 11.80
CA GLN A 334 32.41 -25.27 13.00
C GLN A 334 32.82 -23.91 13.56
N GLY A 335 34.12 -23.61 13.60
CA GLY A 335 34.65 -22.30 13.99
C GLY A 335 34.19 -21.16 13.06
N MET A 336 33.98 -21.44 11.78
CA MET A 336 33.43 -20.49 10.80
C MET A 336 31.90 -20.37 10.88
N GLY A 337 31.22 -21.31 11.54
CA GLY A 337 29.79 -21.27 11.79
C GLY A 337 28.99 -22.41 11.17
N ILE A 338 29.62 -23.36 10.48
CA ILE A 338 28.97 -24.56 9.91
C ILE A 338 29.34 -25.79 10.74
N ALA A 339 28.38 -26.35 11.46
CA ALA A 339 28.54 -27.61 12.17
C ALA A 339 27.92 -28.76 11.36
N VAL A 340 28.76 -29.70 10.92
CA VAL A 340 28.35 -30.89 10.17
C VAL A 340 29.05 -32.14 10.73
N ALA A 341 28.37 -33.28 10.66
CA ALA A 341 28.93 -34.61 10.94
C ALA A 341 29.01 -35.44 9.65
N GLY A 342 29.85 -36.49 9.62
CA GLY A 342 30.10 -37.28 8.41
C GLY A 342 30.93 -36.52 7.36
N GLY A 343 30.68 -36.78 6.08
CA GLY A 343 31.39 -36.20 4.94
C GLY A 343 32.62 -36.99 4.48
N ASP A 344 32.82 -38.19 5.00
CA ASP A 344 33.84 -39.17 4.63
C ASP A 344 33.37 -40.18 3.57
N GLU A 345 32.06 -40.36 3.45
CA GLU A 345 31.43 -41.19 2.43
C GLU A 345 30.80 -40.33 1.32
N THR A 346 30.77 -40.87 0.10
CA THR A 346 30.01 -40.31 -1.02
C THR A 346 28.69 -41.07 -1.20
N GLY A 347 27.64 -40.33 -1.57
CA GLY A 347 26.38 -40.90 -2.04
C GLY A 347 26.02 -40.36 -3.42
N PRO A 348 25.19 -41.08 -4.20
CA PRO A 348 24.73 -40.59 -5.48
C PRO A 348 23.83 -39.35 -5.31
N VAL A 349 23.85 -38.46 -6.30
CA VAL A 349 22.93 -37.34 -6.40
C VAL A 349 21.73 -37.73 -7.26
N ALA A 350 20.53 -37.66 -6.69
CA ALA A 350 19.31 -37.89 -7.46
C ALA A 350 18.98 -36.67 -8.32
N LEU A 351 19.19 -36.77 -9.63
CA LEU A 351 18.91 -35.68 -10.56
C LEU A 351 17.43 -35.69 -10.96
N PRO A 352 16.67 -34.61 -10.70
CA PRO A 352 15.31 -34.51 -11.23
C PRO A 352 15.34 -34.52 -12.77
N ALA A 353 14.25 -34.96 -13.41
CA ALA A 353 14.11 -34.85 -14.86
C ALA A 353 14.27 -33.40 -15.34
N LEU A 354 14.93 -33.19 -16.49
CA LEU A 354 15.18 -31.84 -17.03
C LEU A 354 13.89 -31.09 -17.41
N ALA A 355 12.85 -31.83 -17.82
CA ALA A 355 11.51 -31.35 -18.13
C ALA A 355 10.52 -32.53 -18.08
N GLY A 356 9.22 -32.25 -18.21
CA GLY A 356 8.19 -33.30 -18.30
C GLY A 356 8.12 -33.98 -19.67
N ASP A 357 8.54 -33.27 -20.73
CA ASP A 357 8.58 -33.73 -22.11
C ASP A 357 9.64 -32.94 -22.92
N ALA A 358 9.88 -33.36 -24.17
CA ALA A 358 10.86 -32.75 -25.05
C ALA A 358 10.48 -31.31 -25.49
N GLU A 359 9.19 -31.00 -25.58
CA GLU A 359 8.71 -29.66 -25.97
C GLU A 359 8.99 -28.64 -24.86
N ALA A 360 8.72 -29.00 -23.60
CA ALA A 360 9.05 -28.21 -22.43
C ALA A 360 10.57 -28.05 -22.27
N LEU A 361 11.37 -29.07 -22.62
CA LEU A 361 12.83 -28.97 -22.62
C LEU A 361 13.32 -27.97 -23.68
N ALA A 362 12.79 -28.04 -24.90
CA ALA A 362 13.13 -27.12 -25.99
C ALA A 362 12.72 -25.67 -25.65
N SER A 363 11.52 -25.48 -25.10
CA SER A 363 11.06 -24.16 -24.65
C SER A 363 11.95 -23.56 -23.56
N ARG A 364 12.47 -24.38 -22.62
CA ARG A 364 13.38 -23.93 -21.56
C ARG A 364 14.75 -23.53 -22.08
N ARG A 365 15.29 -24.27 -23.05
CA ARG A 365 16.59 -23.97 -23.70
C ARG A 365 16.53 -22.74 -24.60
N GLY A 366 15.35 -22.37 -25.08
CA GLY A 366 15.18 -21.26 -26.01
C GLY A 366 15.76 -21.57 -27.39
N PRO A 367 15.90 -20.57 -28.27
CA PRO A 367 16.58 -20.75 -29.54
C PRO A 367 18.06 -21.02 -29.25
N GLY A 368 18.46 -22.29 -29.36
CA GLY A 368 19.83 -22.72 -29.11
C GLY A 368 20.86 -21.94 -29.95
N SER A 369 22.11 -21.97 -29.51
CA SER A 369 23.22 -21.52 -30.37
C SER A 369 23.26 -22.37 -31.63
N ALA A 370 23.56 -21.75 -32.78
CA ALA A 370 23.74 -22.44 -34.05
C ALA A 370 24.86 -23.51 -34.01
N ASP A 371 25.72 -23.45 -32.98
CA ASP A 371 26.90 -24.31 -32.83
C ASP A 371 26.64 -25.57 -31.97
N VAL A 372 25.43 -25.77 -31.44
CA VAL A 372 25.06 -26.94 -30.63
C VAL A 372 23.96 -27.73 -31.32
N ALA A 373 24.25 -29.00 -31.63
CA ALA A 373 23.28 -29.88 -32.28
C ALA A 373 22.09 -30.20 -31.34
N ALA A 374 20.88 -30.12 -31.87
CA ALA A 374 19.63 -30.24 -31.10
C ALA A 374 19.34 -31.66 -30.60
N ASP A 375 20.09 -32.66 -31.08
CA ASP A 375 20.02 -34.08 -30.76
C ASP A 375 20.92 -34.51 -29.59
N ILE A 376 21.62 -33.57 -28.94
CA ILE A 376 22.49 -33.83 -27.79
C ILE A 376 21.79 -33.39 -26.49
N ASN A 377 21.84 -34.23 -25.46
CA ASN A 377 21.19 -34.05 -24.15
C ASN A 377 19.67 -33.97 -24.28
N THR A 378 19.10 -34.94 -24.98
CA THR A 378 17.65 -35.14 -25.05
C THR A 378 17.08 -35.56 -23.70
N ILE A 379 15.76 -35.59 -23.57
CA ILE A 379 15.11 -36.07 -22.33
C ILE A 379 15.42 -37.55 -22.05
N ASP A 380 15.78 -38.31 -23.09
CA ASP A 380 16.07 -39.75 -23.04
C ASP A 380 17.55 -40.04 -22.76
N ASP A 381 18.42 -39.02 -22.79
CA ASP A 381 19.84 -39.20 -22.50
C ASP A 381 20.06 -39.47 -21.00
N PRO A 382 20.92 -40.45 -20.66
CA PRO A 382 21.17 -40.80 -19.27
C PRO A 382 21.78 -39.60 -18.53
N ALA A 383 21.23 -39.31 -17.36
CA ALA A 383 21.76 -38.25 -16.50
C ALA A 383 23.18 -38.62 -16.04
N PRO A 384 24.11 -37.64 -15.99
CA PRO A 384 25.48 -37.93 -15.54
C PRO A 384 25.47 -38.40 -14.09
N GLU A 385 26.26 -39.44 -13.80
CA GLU A 385 26.45 -39.90 -12.43
C GLU A 385 27.24 -38.84 -11.65
N LEU A 386 26.63 -38.35 -10.57
CA LEU A 386 27.24 -37.34 -9.68
C LEU A 386 27.33 -37.89 -8.26
N GLY A 387 28.45 -37.62 -7.61
CA GLY A 387 28.66 -37.90 -6.21
C GLY A 387 28.45 -36.66 -5.34
N ARG A 388 27.95 -36.85 -4.12
CA ARG A 388 27.99 -35.85 -3.05
C ARG A 388 28.60 -36.44 -1.79
N TRP A 389 29.34 -35.65 -1.04
CA TRP A 389 29.77 -36.03 0.30
C TRP A 389 28.56 -36.06 1.24
N THR A 390 28.34 -37.19 1.92
CA THR A 390 27.18 -37.36 2.80
C THR A 390 27.44 -36.72 4.15
N VAL A 391 26.91 -35.51 4.32
CA VAL A 391 27.00 -34.75 5.57
C VAL A 391 25.67 -34.76 6.31
N ARG A 392 25.73 -34.89 7.64
CA ARG A 392 24.60 -34.63 8.53
C ARG A 392 24.72 -33.21 9.06
N ALA A 393 23.88 -32.34 8.53
CA ALA A 393 23.82 -30.93 8.90
C ALA A 393 23.07 -30.74 10.23
N GLY A 394 23.51 -29.78 11.05
CA GLY A 394 22.75 -29.34 12.23
C GLY A 394 21.43 -28.65 11.84
N PRO A 395 20.50 -28.46 12.81
CA PRO A 395 19.16 -27.92 12.54
C PRO A 395 19.16 -26.48 12.01
N ASP A 396 20.22 -25.72 12.27
CA ASP A 396 20.36 -24.32 11.86
C ASP A 396 20.84 -24.13 10.41
N ILE A 397 21.15 -25.21 9.69
CA ILE A 397 21.60 -25.16 8.29
C ILE A 397 20.39 -25.25 7.39
N VAL A 398 20.19 -24.20 6.60
CA VAL A 398 19.12 -24.10 5.60
C VAL A 398 19.67 -24.57 4.25
N PRO A 399 19.05 -25.56 3.58
CA PRO A 399 19.45 -25.97 2.24
C PRO A 399 19.27 -24.82 1.24
N ALA A 400 20.28 -24.56 0.42
CA ALA A 400 20.15 -23.72 -0.78
C ALA A 400 19.75 -24.56 -2.00
N VAL A 401 20.31 -25.77 -2.11
CA VAL A 401 20.08 -26.70 -3.22
C VAL A 401 19.84 -28.09 -2.66
N ARG A 402 18.82 -28.77 -3.19
CA ARG A 402 18.50 -30.17 -2.88
C ARG A 402 18.48 -31.01 -4.15
N ASP A 403 18.74 -32.30 -4.01
CA ASP A 403 18.50 -33.29 -5.05
C ASP A 403 17.02 -33.71 -5.07
N ASP A 404 16.63 -34.54 -6.03
CA ASP A 404 15.23 -34.98 -6.22
C ASP A 404 14.67 -35.75 -5.01
N ASN A 405 15.55 -36.45 -4.29
CA ASN A 405 15.21 -37.16 -3.06
C ASN A 405 15.21 -36.25 -1.82
N GLY A 406 15.44 -34.95 -2.00
CA GLY A 406 15.50 -33.97 -0.93
C GLY A 406 16.82 -33.93 -0.16
N ALA A 407 17.85 -34.69 -0.57
CA ALA A 407 19.16 -34.61 0.06
C ALA A 407 19.83 -33.26 -0.23
N MET A 408 20.53 -32.73 0.76
CA MET A 408 21.17 -31.41 0.64
C MET A 408 22.43 -31.50 -0.24
N LEU A 409 22.50 -30.68 -1.28
CA LEU A 409 23.67 -30.51 -2.15
C LEU A 409 24.51 -29.29 -1.77
N ALA A 410 23.83 -28.24 -1.33
CA ALA A 410 24.43 -27.07 -0.72
C ALA A 410 23.52 -26.54 0.38
N GLY A 411 24.11 -26.11 1.49
CA GLY A 411 23.35 -25.55 2.62
C GLY A 411 24.12 -24.46 3.32
N TRP A 412 23.41 -23.49 3.89
CA TRP A 412 23.99 -22.30 4.49
C TRP A 412 23.46 -22.04 5.91
N ARG A 413 24.22 -21.27 6.67
CA ARG A 413 23.85 -20.77 7.99
C ARG A 413 24.26 -19.32 8.16
N GLN A 414 23.45 -18.54 8.86
CA GLN A 414 23.75 -17.15 9.16
C GLN A 414 24.88 -17.04 10.19
N ARG A 415 25.81 -16.10 9.96
CA ARG A 415 26.90 -15.76 10.88
C ARG A 415 27.09 -14.24 10.92
N GLY A 416 26.61 -13.61 11.99
CA GLY A 416 26.57 -12.14 12.07
C GLY A 416 25.64 -11.56 10.99
N GLN A 417 26.15 -10.63 10.19
CA GLN A 417 25.44 -10.07 9.04
C GLN A 417 25.62 -10.88 7.75
N GLY A 418 26.56 -11.83 7.73
CA GLY A 418 26.86 -12.67 6.55
C GLY A 418 26.31 -14.09 6.69
N ARG A 419 26.67 -14.93 5.73
CA ARG A 419 26.23 -16.32 5.64
C ARG A 419 27.40 -17.20 5.21
N VAL A 420 27.49 -18.39 5.77
CA VAL A 420 28.45 -19.41 5.36
C VAL A 420 27.66 -20.57 4.77
N ALA A 421 28.06 -21.06 3.60
CA ALA A 421 27.54 -22.23 2.93
C ALA A 421 28.60 -23.33 2.81
N LEU A 422 28.12 -24.57 2.79
CA LEU A 422 28.89 -25.76 2.45
C LEU A 422 28.32 -26.33 1.16
N TRP A 423 29.18 -26.53 0.16
CA TRP A 423 28.89 -27.22 -1.09
C TRP A 423 29.47 -28.64 -1.03
N THR A 424 28.60 -29.65 -1.16
CA THR A 424 28.96 -31.05 -0.93
C THR A 424 29.08 -31.88 -2.21
N VAL A 425 28.68 -31.33 -3.36
CA VAL A 425 28.74 -32.05 -4.64
C VAL A 425 30.19 -32.15 -5.10
N ALA A 426 30.62 -33.38 -5.38
CA ALA A 426 31.88 -33.65 -6.04
C ALA A 426 31.68 -33.53 -7.56
N ASP A 427 32.65 -32.90 -8.24
CA ASP A 427 32.73 -32.88 -9.70
C ASP A 427 31.45 -32.42 -10.43
N SER A 428 30.77 -31.39 -9.92
CA SER A 428 29.58 -30.81 -10.53
C SER A 428 29.77 -30.36 -11.98
N PHE A 429 31.01 -30.08 -12.40
CA PHE A 429 31.35 -29.83 -13.81
C PHE A 429 30.92 -30.94 -14.77
N ALA A 430 30.72 -32.18 -14.30
CA ALA A 430 30.20 -33.27 -15.12
C ALA A 430 28.80 -32.96 -15.68
N LEU A 431 28.01 -32.09 -15.03
CA LEU A 431 26.77 -31.56 -15.60
C LEU A 431 27.02 -30.76 -16.88
N VAL A 432 28.08 -29.96 -16.92
CA VAL A 432 28.42 -29.16 -18.11
C VAL A 432 28.94 -30.08 -19.22
N LEU A 433 29.72 -31.11 -18.88
CA LEU A 433 30.21 -32.09 -19.85
C LEU A 433 29.09 -32.96 -20.44
N GLY A 434 28.11 -33.34 -19.62
CA GLY A 434 26.87 -33.96 -20.06
C GLY A 434 25.81 -32.96 -20.53
N GLY A 435 26.24 -31.77 -20.98
CA GLY A 435 25.47 -30.64 -21.50
C GLY A 435 24.16 -30.26 -20.78
N GLN A 436 24.11 -30.48 -19.48
CA GLN A 436 23.16 -29.89 -18.53
C GLN A 436 23.75 -28.62 -17.89
N ALA A 437 24.39 -27.76 -18.68
CA ALA A 437 25.03 -26.53 -18.20
C ALA A 437 24.03 -25.63 -17.44
N GLU A 438 22.79 -25.53 -17.90
CA GLU A 438 21.75 -24.74 -17.22
C GLU A 438 21.51 -25.21 -15.77
N ARG A 439 21.56 -26.52 -15.52
CA ARG A 439 21.43 -27.06 -14.15
C ARG A 439 22.63 -26.69 -13.28
N TYR A 440 23.83 -26.77 -13.83
CA TYR A 440 25.04 -26.30 -13.15
C TYR A 440 24.94 -24.81 -12.80
N TYR A 441 24.47 -23.99 -13.76
CA TYR A 441 24.34 -22.54 -13.61
C TYR A 441 23.31 -22.21 -12.54
N GLN A 442 22.18 -22.92 -12.54
CA GLN A 442 21.12 -22.78 -11.55
C GLN A 442 21.61 -23.14 -10.13
N TRP A 443 22.26 -24.30 -9.93
CA TRP A 443 22.72 -24.72 -8.60
C TRP A 443 23.76 -23.76 -8.00
N TRP A 444 24.70 -23.29 -8.82
CA TRP A 444 25.68 -22.29 -8.38
C TRP A 444 25.04 -20.93 -8.13
N SER A 445 24.08 -20.52 -8.97
CA SER A 445 23.31 -19.28 -8.77
C SER A 445 22.49 -19.32 -7.48
N ASP A 446 21.82 -20.42 -7.19
CA ASP A 446 21.02 -20.61 -5.97
C ASP A 446 21.91 -20.57 -4.73
N THR A 447 23.05 -21.26 -4.77
CA THR A 447 24.01 -21.27 -3.67
C THR A 447 24.62 -19.89 -3.44
N LEU A 448 25.04 -19.21 -4.51
CA LEU A 448 25.64 -17.88 -4.42
C LEU A 448 24.61 -16.84 -3.94
N SER A 449 23.42 -16.83 -4.52
CA SER A 449 22.30 -15.96 -4.12
C SER A 449 21.92 -16.17 -2.66
N ALA A 450 22.01 -17.40 -2.16
CA ALA A 450 21.72 -17.71 -0.77
C ALA A 450 22.73 -17.10 0.21
N VAL A 451 23.98 -16.83 -0.19
CA VAL A 451 25.02 -16.30 0.72
C VAL A 451 25.47 -14.87 0.43
N VAL A 452 25.25 -14.38 -0.78
CA VAL A 452 25.68 -13.05 -1.20
C VAL A 452 25.14 -11.99 -0.25
N ARG A 453 26.00 -11.01 0.07
CA ARG A 453 25.60 -9.82 0.81
C ARG A 453 24.40 -9.16 0.12
N PRO A 454 23.24 -9.00 0.79
CA PRO A 454 22.14 -8.23 0.24
C PRO A 454 22.61 -6.80 -0.05
N ASP A 455 22.39 -6.29 -1.26
CA ASP A 455 22.72 -4.88 -1.56
C ASP A 455 21.83 -3.98 -0.70
N PRO A 456 22.39 -3.17 0.21
CA PRO A 456 21.60 -2.27 1.04
C PRO A 456 21.22 -1.03 0.21
N ASP A 457 20.47 -1.21 -0.86
CA ASP A 457 19.87 -0.10 -1.60
C ASP A 457 18.98 0.69 -0.63
N PHE A 458 19.34 1.94 -0.39
CA PHE A 458 18.56 2.83 0.46
C PHE A 458 17.23 3.12 -0.21
N ARG A 459 16.15 2.57 0.34
CA ARG A 459 14.80 2.69 -0.20
C ARG A 459 13.84 3.13 0.89
N PRO A 460 13.65 4.44 1.10
CA PRO A 460 12.57 4.93 1.92
C PRO A 460 11.21 4.57 1.32
N ASP A 461 10.21 4.44 2.18
CA ASP A 461 8.81 4.25 1.82
C ASP A 461 8.13 5.62 1.68
N LEU A 462 7.55 5.89 0.51
CA LEU A 462 6.85 7.13 0.17
C LEU A 462 5.77 6.86 -0.88
N PRO A 463 4.76 7.75 -1.00
CA PRO A 463 3.74 7.63 -2.05
C PRO A 463 4.33 7.59 -3.46
N ALA A 464 3.73 6.81 -4.36
CA ALA A 464 4.27 6.59 -5.70
C ALA A 464 4.24 7.83 -6.61
N LEU A 465 3.24 8.71 -6.42
CA LEU A 465 3.03 9.93 -7.23
C LEU A 465 2.78 11.15 -6.31
N PRO A 466 3.79 11.62 -5.55
CA PRO A 466 3.63 12.77 -4.67
C PRO A 466 3.42 14.04 -5.49
N ARG A 467 2.67 15.01 -4.95
CA ARG A 467 2.34 16.28 -5.63
C ARG A 467 2.81 17.48 -4.84
N ALA A 468 3.17 18.54 -5.55
CA ALA A 468 3.48 19.83 -4.95
C ALA A 468 2.28 20.36 -4.15
N GLY A 469 2.53 20.85 -2.94
CA GLY A 469 1.54 21.38 -2.01
C GLY A 469 0.83 20.33 -1.14
N GLU A 470 1.10 19.02 -1.33
CA GLU A 470 0.51 17.96 -0.51
C GLU A 470 1.51 17.39 0.50
N ARG A 471 1.05 17.18 1.75
CA ARG A 471 1.83 16.49 2.77
C ARG A 471 2.06 15.03 2.35
N ILE A 472 3.30 14.58 2.38
CA ILE A 472 3.67 13.17 2.26
C ILE A 472 4.39 12.68 3.51
N ALA A 473 4.35 11.38 3.75
CA ALA A 473 5.17 10.71 4.75
C ALA A 473 6.31 9.96 4.05
N ILE A 474 7.52 10.11 4.56
CA ILE A 474 8.71 9.39 4.12
C ILE A 474 9.19 8.55 5.29
N CYS A 475 9.14 7.23 5.15
CA CYS A 475 9.47 6.26 6.21
C CYS A 475 10.73 5.45 5.86
N GLY A 476 11.25 4.69 6.83
CA GLY A 476 12.54 3.99 6.70
C GLY A 476 13.75 4.91 6.88
N LEU A 477 13.55 6.05 7.54
CA LEU A 477 14.59 7.03 7.82
C LEU A 477 15.25 6.75 9.19
N THR A 478 16.50 7.18 9.30
CA THR A 478 17.38 7.07 10.47
C THR A 478 18.34 8.27 10.47
N GLY A 479 18.87 8.61 11.65
CA GLY A 479 19.80 9.73 11.82
C GLY A 479 19.14 11.08 11.56
N SER A 480 19.85 11.97 10.85
CA SER A 480 19.41 13.30 10.43
C SER A 480 19.17 13.37 8.91
N PRO A 481 18.05 12.80 8.41
CA PRO A 481 17.71 12.84 6.99
C PRO A 481 17.35 14.24 6.52
N ARG A 482 17.57 14.51 5.23
CA ARG A 482 17.14 15.73 4.54
C ARG A 482 16.60 15.42 3.15
N VAL A 483 15.85 16.35 2.56
CA VAL A 483 15.44 16.31 1.16
C VAL A 483 16.09 17.47 0.44
N THR A 484 16.89 17.19 -0.59
CA THR A 484 17.32 18.19 -1.56
C THR A 484 16.19 18.37 -2.57
N THR A 485 15.67 19.58 -2.66
CA THR A 485 14.56 19.95 -3.54
C THR A 485 15.02 20.07 -4.99
N ALA A 486 14.05 20.21 -5.92
CA ALA A 486 14.34 20.37 -7.34
C ALA A 486 15.16 21.64 -7.68
N ASP A 487 15.06 22.69 -6.86
CA ASP A 487 15.83 23.93 -6.92
C ASP A 487 17.16 23.87 -6.14
N GLY A 488 17.48 22.72 -5.54
CA GLY A 488 18.75 22.49 -4.83
C GLY A 488 18.77 22.95 -3.37
N ALA A 489 17.64 23.39 -2.81
CA ALA A 489 17.53 23.71 -1.40
C ALA A 489 17.46 22.44 -0.54
N ASP A 490 18.11 22.44 0.62
CA ASP A 490 18.06 21.32 1.55
C ASP A 490 17.01 21.55 2.64
N VAL A 491 16.04 20.64 2.75
CA VAL A 491 15.01 20.65 3.79
C VAL A 491 15.28 19.52 4.78
N ALA A 492 15.58 19.87 6.03
CA ALA A 492 15.77 18.87 7.09
C ALA A 492 14.45 18.15 7.41
N LEU A 493 14.51 16.83 7.55
CA LEU A 493 13.36 16.00 7.91
C LEU A 493 13.41 15.67 9.41
N ALA A 494 12.38 16.06 10.14
CA ALA A 494 12.19 15.68 11.53
C ALA A 494 11.49 14.30 11.60
N ILE A 495 12.21 13.29 12.09
CA ILE A 495 11.64 11.96 12.34
C ILE A 495 10.69 12.06 13.54
N ASP A 496 9.45 11.64 13.34
CA ASP A 496 8.42 11.58 14.38
C ASP A 496 8.79 10.50 15.43
N PRO A 497 9.01 10.87 16.70
CA PRO A 497 9.29 9.90 17.76
C PRO A 497 8.17 8.87 17.93
N ALA A 498 6.92 9.24 17.65
CA ALA A 498 5.77 8.34 17.74
C ALA A 498 5.78 7.24 16.67
N ALA A 499 6.54 7.43 15.58
CA ALA A 499 6.71 6.42 14.53
C ALA A 499 7.64 5.26 14.95
N GLY A 500 8.38 5.40 16.06
CA GLY A 500 9.29 4.38 16.58
C GLY A 500 10.26 3.84 15.53
N GLY A 501 10.41 2.51 15.46
CA GLY A 501 11.31 1.85 14.50
C GLY A 501 10.94 2.02 13.02
N ARG A 502 9.78 2.58 12.67
CA ARG A 502 9.42 2.89 11.28
C ARG A 502 10.16 4.12 10.75
N GLY A 503 10.61 5.02 11.62
CA GLY A 503 11.41 6.19 11.27
C GLY A 503 10.76 7.06 10.19
N CYS A 504 9.56 7.59 10.46
CA CYS A 504 8.80 8.39 9.50
C CYS A 504 8.96 9.88 9.75
N ALA A 505 9.12 10.66 8.67
CA ALA A 505 9.09 12.11 8.70
C ALA A 505 8.03 12.64 7.72
N ALA A 506 7.41 13.76 8.07
CA ALA A 506 6.48 14.46 7.19
C ALA A 506 7.25 15.44 6.28
N TYR A 507 6.84 15.52 5.01
CA TYR A 507 7.44 16.40 4.03
C TYR A 507 6.36 17.10 3.19
N TRP A 508 6.54 18.38 2.92
CA TRP A 508 5.65 19.21 2.08
C TRP A 508 6.45 19.78 0.90
N PRO A 509 6.44 19.12 -0.26
CA PRO A 509 7.12 19.65 -1.43
C PRO A 509 6.40 20.91 -1.91
N ALA A 510 7.10 22.05 -1.96
CA ALA A 510 6.54 23.30 -2.48
C ALA A 510 6.52 23.34 -4.02
N ALA A 511 7.53 22.73 -4.66
CA ALA A 511 7.72 22.73 -6.10
C ALA A 511 7.69 21.31 -6.69
N ALA A 512 7.21 21.21 -7.93
CA ALA A 512 7.34 19.99 -8.73
C ALA A 512 8.77 19.79 -9.22
N GLY A 513 9.13 18.57 -9.60
CA GLY A 513 10.46 18.23 -10.10
C GLY A 513 11.05 17.00 -9.41
N VAL A 514 12.35 16.78 -9.58
CA VAL A 514 13.07 15.68 -8.93
C VAL A 514 13.58 16.16 -7.57
N HIS A 515 13.22 15.44 -6.53
CA HIS A 515 13.68 15.64 -5.16
C HIS A 515 14.54 14.45 -4.75
N VAL A 516 15.49 14.64 -3.85
CA VAL A 516 16.42 13.59 -3.41
C VAL A 516 16.41 13.49 -1.90
N VAL A 517 15.98 12.33 -1.37
CA VAL A 517 16.17 12.02 0.05
C VAL A 517 17.64 11.71 0.27
N VAL A 518 18.26 12.39 1.22
CA VAL A 518 19.66 12.19 1.61
C VAL A 518 19.72 11.80 3.07
N GLN A 519 20.34 10.66 3.36
CA GLN A 519 20.54 10.15 4.70
C GLN A 519 22.02 9.94 4.99
N PRO A 520 22.55 10.41 6.13
CA PRO A 520 23.92 10.11 6.53
C PRO A 520 24.08 8.62 6.86
N SER A 521 25.18 8.01 6.40
CA SER A 521 25.58 6.65 6.78
C SER A 521 27.10 6.59 7.01
N LYS A 522 27.57 5.57 7.74
CA LYS A 522 29.01 5.35 8.00
C LYS A 522 29.84 5.17 6.72
N ALA A 523 29.21 4.69 5.65
CA ALA A 523 29.84 4.46 4.35
C ALA A 523 29.68 5.65 3.37
N GLY A 524 29.20 6.80 3.83
CA GLY A 524 28.87 7.96 3.01
C GLY A 524 27.36 8.23 2.94
N PRO A 525 26.94 9.36 2.35
CA PRO A 525 25.52 9.70 2.22
C PRO A 525 24.81 8.70 1.31
N ARG A 526 23.68 8.17 1.78
CA ARG A 526 22.76 7.36 0.98
C ARG A 526 21.72 8.29 0.37
N THR A 527 21.46 8.14 -0.93
CA THR A 527 20.55 9.02 -1.67
C THR A 527 19.43 8.24 -2.33
N PHE A 528 18.26 8.87 -2.45
CA PHE A 528 17.10 8.29 -3.10
C PHE A 528 16.33 9.37 -3.87
N PRO A 529 16.41 9.40 -5.21
CA PRO A 529 15.66 10.35 -6.03
C PRO A 529 14.20 9.91 -6.18
N PHE A 530 13.27 10.87 -6.12
CA PHE A 530 11.85 10.69 -6.39
C PHE A 530 11.27 11.91 -7.14
N SER A 531 10.20 11.71 -7.89
CA SER A 531 9.56 12.77 -8.66
C SER A 531 8.33 13.32 -7.95
N VAL A 532 8.26 14.64 -7.80
CA VAL A 532 7.08 15.36 -7.35
C VAL A 532 6.36 15.94 -8.56
N LEU A 533 5.10 15.56 -8.72
CA LEU A 533 4.22 16.05 -9.78
C LEU A 533 3.76 17.49 -9.49
N ASN A 534 3.34 18.20 -10.55
CA ASN A 534 2.66 19.48 -10.41
C ASN A 534 1.35 19.31 -9.61
N ALA A 535 0.95 20.35 -8.87
CA ALA A 535 -0.32 20.41 -8.17
C ALA A 535 -1.55 20.18 -9.07
N SER A 536 -1.46 20.53 -10.36
CA SER A 536 -2.53 20.28 -11.35
C SER A 536 -2.49 18.90 -12.00
N ALA A 537 -1.42 18.12 -11.79
CA ALA A 537 -1.33 16.77 -12.33
C ALA A 537 -2.41 15.89 -11.70
N MET A 538 -2.99 14.96 -12.49
CA MET A 538 -4.04 14.06 -12.02
C MET A 538 -5.26 14.80 -11.43
N ALA A 539 -5.58 16.01 -11.91
CA ALA A 539 -6.69 16.82 -11.40
C ALA A 539 -8.03 16.06 -11.42
N THR A 540 -8.32 15.30 -12.48
CA THR A 540 -9.54 14.50 -12.61
C THR A 540 -9.62 13.41 -11.53
N ALA A 541 -8.53 12.69 -11.27
CA ALA A 541 -8.45 11.72 -10.18
C ALA A 541 -8.72 12.36 -8.81
N ARG A 542 -8.10 13.53 -8.53
CA ARG A 542 -8.31 14.27 -7.28
C ARG A 542 -9.75 14.74 -7.11
N MET A 543 -10.37 15.25 -8.19
CA MET A 543 -11.77 15.68 -8.16
C MET A 543 -12.70 14.51 -7.85
N ARG A 544 -12.44 13.33 -8.41
CA ARG A 544 -13.17 12.10 -8.09
C ARG A 544 -12.97 11.69 -6.64
N GLU A 545 -11.72 11.58 -6.18
CA GLU A 545 -11.37 11.21 -4.80
C GLU A 545 -12.02 12.15 -3.77
N THR A 546 -11.99 13.46 -4.04
CA THR A 546 -12.63 14.48 -3.20
C THR A 546 -14.13 14.26 -3.08
N GLY A 547 -14.80 13.96 -4.19
CA GLY A 547 -16.22 13.61 -4.22
C GLY A 547 -16.51 12.34 -3.42
N ASP A 548 -15.78 11.26 -3.71
CA ASP A 548 -15.98 9.95 -3.07
C ASP A 548 -15.68 9.98 -1.56
N ALA A 549 -14.64 10.70 -1.15
CA ALA A 549 -14.31 10.89 0.28
C ALA A 549 -15.37 11.73 1.00
N THR A 550 -15.90 12.77 0.34
CA THR A 550 -16.98 13.60 0.91
C THR A 550 -18.30 12.84 1.00
N ALA A 551 -18.62 12.00 0.01
CA ALA A 551 -19.80 11.13 0.05
C ALA A 551 -19.74 10.15 1.22
N ARG A 552 -18.62 9.44 1.36
CA ARG A 552 -18.38 8.53 2.49
C ARG A 552 -18.44 9.25 3.83
N TRP A 553 -17.85 10.44 3.94
CA TRP A 553 -17.94 11.25 5.16
C TRP A 553 -19.40 11.67 5.45
N ALA A 554 -20.14 12.17 4.45
CA ALA A 554 -21.53 12.60 4.62
C ALA A 554 -22.48 11.44 4.99
N GLU A 555 -22.24 10.24 4.47
CA GLU A 555 -22.99 9.04 4.83
C GLU A 555 -22.84 8.68 6.31
N ARG A 556 -21.62 8.78 6.87
CA ARG A 556 -21.40 8.56 8.32
C ARG A 556 -22.22 9.53 9.18
N GLN A 557 -22.28 10.81 8.78
CA GLN A 557 -23.05 11.82 9.51
C GLN A 557 -24.57 11.54 9.54
N ARG A 558 -25.11 10.83 8.54
CA ARG A 558 -26.55 10.48 8.51
C ARG A 558 -26.92 9.41 9.54
N ALA A 559 -26.00 8.54 9.92
CA ALA A 559 -26.24 7.48 10.90
C ALA A 559 -26.39 8.07 12.32
N GLU A 560 -25.58 9.07 12.65
CA GLU A 560 -25.55 9.72 13.97
C GLU A 560 -26.64 10.78 14.15
N GLY A 561 -27.07 11.43 13.06
CA GLY A 561 -28.11 12.47 13.11
C GLY A 561 -29.54 11.97 13.33
N ARG A 562 -29.75 10.65 13.50
CA ARG A 562 -31.08 10.06 13.75
C ARG A 562 -31.55 10.23 15.20
N THR A 563 -30.66 10.62 16.12
CA THR A 563 -30.92 10.60 17.57
C THR A 563 -31.49 11.88 18.18
N ALA A 564 -31.67 12.98 17.44
CA ALA A 564 -32.21 14.20 18.02
C ALA A 564 -33.02 15.04 17.02
N ARG A 565 -34.23 14.59 16.67
CA ARG A 565 -35.25 15.54 16.20
C ARG A 565 -35.65 16.36 17.43
N GLN A 566 -35.14 17.59 17.55
CA GLN A 566 -35.55 18.50 18.62
C GLN A 566 -37.01 18.89 18.39
N ASP A 567 -37.90 18.15 19.03
CA ASP A 567 -39.33 18.43 19.04
C ASP A 567 -39.62 19.51 20.11
N ARG A 568 -40.21 20.63 19.70
CA ARG A 568 -40.71 21.64 20.63
C ARG A 568 -42.17 21.34 20.96
N ARG A 569 -42.56 21.46 22.23
CA ARG A 569 -43.97 21.40 22.65
C ARG A 569 -44.74 22.52 21.92
N GLY A 570 -45.80 22.15 21.20
CA GLY A 570 -46.66 23.11 20.53
C GLY A 570 -47.37 24.05 21.52
N PRO A 571 -47.94 25.17 21.06
CA PRO A 571 -48.68 26.08 21.92
C PRO A 571 -49.91 25.37 22.52
N ALA A 572 -50.04 25.42 23.86
CA ALA A 572 -51.15 24.79 24.59
C ALA A 572 -52.44 25.63 24.60
N TRP A 573 -52.35 26.94 24.31
CA TRP A 573 -53.46 27.88 24.42
C TRP A 573 -54.68 27.59 23.50
N PRO A 574 -54.53 27.10 22.24
CA PRO A 574 -55.69 26.82 21.39
C PRO A 574 -56.53 25.67 21.96
N TRP A 575 -55.86 24.64 22.49
CA TRP A 575 -56.49 23.50 23.15
C TRP A 575 -57.18 23.92 24.44
N PHE A 576 -56.62 24.90 25.16
CA PHE A 576 -57.19 25.38 26.42
C PHE A 576 -58.49 26.15 26.19
N LEU A 577 -58.51 27.03 25.17
CA LEU A 577 -59.74 27.73 24.78
C LEU A 577 -60.83 26.75 24.33
N ALA A 578 -60.47 25.76 23.50
CA ALA A 578 -61.41 24.73 23.06
C ALA A 578 -61.96 23.91 24.24
N TRP A 579 -61.09 23.51 25.18
CA TRP A 579 -61.49 22.79 26.38
C TRP A 579 -62.46 23.61 27.25
N LEU A 580 -62.19 24.91 27.41
CA LEU A 580 -63.02 25.81 28.22
C LEU A 580 -64.41 25.99 27.60
N LEU A 581 -64.50 26.13 26.27
CA LEU A 581 -65.77 26.21 25.54
C LEU A 581 -66.60 24.92 25.68
N VAL A 582 -65.97 23.75 25.51
CA VAL A 582 -66.64 22.45 25.63
C VAL A 582 -67.09 22.19 27.08
N SER A 583 -66.27 22.58 28.07
CA SER A 583 -66.60 22.43 29.48
C SER A 583 -67.73 23.38 29.92
N ALA A 584 -67.77 24.60 29.37
CA ALA A 584 -68.89 25.52 29.58
C ALA A 584 -70.20 24.97 28.97
N ALA A 585 -70.13 24.37 27.77
CA ALA A 585 -71.27 23.71 27.14
C ALA A 585 -71.76 22.50 27.94
N LEU A 586 -70.85 21.69 28.50
CA LEU A 586 -71.17 20.60 29.43
C LEU A 586 -71.94 21.10 30.65
N TRP A 587 -71.47 22.17 31.28
CA TRP A 587 -72.10 22.74 32.47
C TRP A 587 -73.50 23.28 32.18
N VAL A 588 -73.69 24.01 31.08
CA VAL A 588 -75.02 24.50 30.66
C VAL A 588 -75.95 23.32 30.32
N GLY A 589 -75.42 22.31 29.62
CA GLY A 589 -76.13 21.08 29.27
C GLY A 589 -76.62 20.34 30.52
N GLU A 590 -75.74 20.10 31.50
CA GLU A 590 -76.08 19.44 32.76
C GLU A 590 -77.10 20.27 33.58
N ARG A 591 -76.96 21.59 33.62
CA ARG A 591 -77.87 22.46 34.38
C ARG A 591 -79.27 22.52 33.78
N ARG A 592 -79.39 22.49 32.45
CA ARG A 592 -80.68 22.36 31.76
C ARG A 592 -81.25 20.95 31.92
N TRP A 593 -80.39 19.93 31.94
CA TRP A 593 -80.75 18.54 32.19
C TRP A 593 -81.37 18.32 33.58
N ARG A 594 -80.84 18.96 34.63
CA ARG A 594 -81.41 18.94 35.99
C ARG A 594 -82.72 19.72 36.17
N ARG A 595 -83.07 20.60 35.24
CA ARG A 595 -84.31 21.40 35.28
C ARG A 595 -85.46 20.76 34.49
N THR A 596 -85.18 19.70 33.72
CA THR A 596 -86.13 19.02 32.83
C THR A 596 -86.37 17.55 33.23
N GLY A 597 -85.88 17.15 34.41
CA GLY A 597 -86.32 15.96 35.13
C GLY A 597 -87.03 16.38 36.40
#